data_AF-A0A507WBT3-F1
#
_entry.id   AF-A0A507WBT3-F1
#
_cell.length_a   1.000
_cell.length_b   1.000
_cell.length_c   1.000
_cell.angle_alpha   90.00
_cell.angle_beta   90.00
_cell.angle_gamma   90.00
#
_symmetry.space_group_name_H-M   'P 1'
#
loop_
_entity.id
_entity.type
_entity.pdbx_description
1 polymer ?
#
loop_
_entity_poly.entity_id
_entity_poly.type
_entity_poly.pdbx_seq_one_letter_code
_entity_poly.pdbx_strand_id
1 'polypeptide(L)'
;MAKFRITLGVLLLLLGPALFFMLLDAEQSGINMAEPDGTRGAALFDLLGKWGILGVCVIFGISEVMAGRALLHDNSAAKNINSPDDKK
;
A
#
# COMPACT_ATOMS: atom_id res chain seq x y z
N MET A 1 -8.00 11.03 9.76
CA MET A 1 -6.86 10.72 8.86
C MET A 1 -6.20 9.37 9.14
N ALA A 2 -5.91 9.00 10.39
CA ALA A 2 -5.15 7.78 10.69
C ALA A 2 -5.80 6.47 10.16
N LYS A 3 -7.13 6.34 10.28
CA LYS A 3 -7.88 5.19 9.72
C LYS A 3 -7.71 5.08 8.20
N PHE A 4 -7.73 6.20 7.47
CA PHE A 4 -7.52 6.24 6.03
C PHE A 4 -6.13 5.73 5.63
N ARG A 5 -5.08 6.12 6.37
CA ARG A 5 -3.71 5.64 6.12
C ARG A 5 -3.56 4.13 6.35
N ILE A 6 -4.18 3.62 7.42
CA ILE A 6 -4.19 2.17 7.67
C ILE A 6 -4.94 1.43 6.55
N THR A 7 -6.12 1.92 6.15
CA THR A 7 -6.88 1.33 5.04
C THR A 7 -6.09 1.38 3.73
N LEU A 8 -5.41 2.49 3.43
CA LEU A 8 -4.56 2.64 2.25
C LEU A 8 -3.38 1.65 2.28
N GLY A 9 -2.71 1.52 3.42
CA GLY A 9 -1.61 0.58 3.58
C GLY A 9 -2.02 -0.90 3.45
N VAL A 10 -3.19 -1.27 4.00
CA VAL A 10 -3.77 -2.61 3.81
C VAL A 10 -4.16 -2.83 2.34
N LEU A 11 -4.74 -1.83 1.69
CA LEU A 11 -5.07 -1.90 0.26
C LEU A 11 -3.82 -2.11 -0.59
N LEU A 12 -2.74 -1.36 -0.34
CA LEU A 12 -1.43 -1.52 -1.00
C LEU A 12 -0.84 -2.92 -0.79
N LEU A 13 -0.95 -3.46 0.42
CA LEU A 13 -0.51 -4.82 0.76
C LEU A 13 -1.29 -5.91 0.02
N LEU A 14 -2.57 -5.70 -0.28
CA LEU A 14 -3.39 -6.63 -1.07
C LEU A 14 -3.22 -6.43 -2.58
N LEU A 15 -3.00 -5.18 -3.00
CA LEU A 15 -2.79 -4.81 -4.40
C LEU A 15 -1.47 -5.38 -4.93
N GLY A 16 -0.41 -5.42 -4.12
CA GLY A 16 0.89 -6.00 -4.51
C GLY A 16 0.78 -7.45 -5.02
N PRO A 17 0.25 -8.40 -4.23
CA PRO A 17 0.00 -9.77 -4.65
C PRO A 17 -0.95 -9.85 -5.85
N ALA A 18 -2.01 -9.03 -5.89
CA ALA A 18 -2.95 -9.03 -7.01
C ALA A 18 -2.29 -8.61 -8.34
N LEU A 19 -1.47 -7.56 -8.32
CA LEU A 19 -0.71 -7.10 -9.49
C LEU A 19 0.37 -8.11 -9.89
N PHE A 20 1.01 -8.75 -8.92
CA PHE A 20 1.98 -9.82 -9.18
C PHE A 20 1.32 -11.01 -9.88
N PHE A 21 0.12 -11.41 -9.43
CA PHE A 21 -0.62 -12.50 -10.03
C PHE A 21 -1.10 -12.17 -11.44
N MET A 22 -1.61 -10.95 -11.67
CA MET A 22 -1.94 -10.48 -13.02
C MET A 22 -0.72 -10.49 -13.95
N LEU A 23 0.47 -10.16 -13.45
CA LEU A 23 1.68 -10.22 -14.26
C LEU A 23 2.10 -11.64 -14.62
N LEU A 24 2.00 -12.58 -13.68
CA LEU A 24 2.27 -13.98 -13.96
C LEU A 24 1.28 -14.55 -14.97
N ASP A 25 0.00 -14.20 -14.85
CA ASP A 25 -1.05 -14.63 -15.76
C ASP A 25 -0.87 -14.04 -17.17
N ALA A 26 -0.42 -12.79 -17.26
CA ALA A 26 -0.10 -12.13 -18.53
C ALA A 26 1.13 -12.74 -19.23
N GLU A 27 2.20 -13.05 -18.48
CA GLU A 27 3.36 -13.79 -19.00
C GLU A 27 2.94 -15.18 -19.54
N GLN A 28 2.07 -15.89 -18.83
CA GLN A 28 1.60 -17.22 -19.24
C GLN A 28 0.63 -17.19 -20.43
N SER A 29 -0.18 -16.14 -20.53
CA SER A 29 -1.14 -15.96 -21.62
C SER A 29 -0.51 -15.44 -22.92
N GLY A 30 0.81 -15.19 -22.94
CA GLY A 30 1.51 -14.65 -24.10
C GLY A 30 1.11 -13.21 -24.43
N ILE A 31 0.46 -12.51 -23.49
CA ILE A 31 0.08 -11.11 -23.62
C ILE A 31 1.35 -10.30 -23.33
N ASN A 32 1.94 -9.76 -24.39
CA ASN A 32 3.08 -8.89 -24.27
C ASN A 32 2.63 -7.55 -23.65
N MET A 33 2.71 -7.43 -22.32
CA MET A 33 2.39 -6.17 -21.64
C MET A 33 3.34 -5.02 -21.99
N ALA A 34 4.42 -5.29 -22.74
CA ALA A 34 5.30 -4.28 -23.32
C ALA A 34 4.79 -3.70 -24.66
N GLU A 35 3.63 -4.15 -25.15
CA GLU A 35 3.03 -3.58 -26.36
C GLU A 35 2.62 -2.11 -26.10
N PRO A 36 3.07 -1.15 -26.92
CA PRO A 36 2.94 0.29 -26.66
C PRO A 36 1.50 0.82 -26.67
N ASP A 37 0.50 0.01 -27.05
CA ASP A 37 -0.92 0.34 -26.91
C ASP A 37 -1.43 0.26 -25.45
N GLY A 38 -0.65 -0.35 -24.54
CA GLY A 38 -0.95 -0.50 -23.11
C GLY A 38 -0.48 0.65 -22.23
N THR A 39 -1.10 1.82 -22.39
CA THR A 39 -1.15 2.97 -21.46
C THR A 39 -0.37 2.84 -20.13
N ARG A 40 0.83 3.45 -20.04
CA ARG A 40 1.59 3.91 -18.83
C ARG A 40 1.85 2.94 -17.67
N GLY A 41 1.01 1.94 -17.41
CA GLY A 41 1.21 0.89 -16.41
C GLY A 41 2.38 -0.01 -16.78
N ALA A 42 2.49 -0.37 -18.06
CA ALA A 42 3.58 -1.17 -18.62
C ALA A 42 4.97 -0.62 -18.27
N ALA A 43 5.14 0.70 -18.19
CA ALA A 43 6.43 1.33 -17.90
C ALA A 43 6.92 1.08 -16.46
N LEU A 44 6.01 0.99 -15.48
CA LEU A 44 6.38 0.60 -14.12
C LEU A 44 6.74 -0.89 -14.06
N PHE A 45 6.02 -1.72 -14.83
CA PHE A 45 6.25 -3.16 -14.92
C PHE A 45 7.57 -3.50 -15.64
N ASP A 46 7.98 -2.69 -16.63
CA ASP A 46 9.24 -2.84 -17.35
C ASP A 46 10.44 -2.38 -16.51
N LEU A 47 10.30 -1.27 -15.77
CA LEU A 47 11.39 -0.70 -14.96
C LEU A 47 11.70 -1.53 -13.69
N LEU A 48 10.67 -2.01 -13.00
CA LEU A 48 10.80 -2.70 -11.71
C LEU A 48 10.61 -4.22 -11.81
N GLY A 49 9.98 -4.70 -12.88
CA GLY A 49 9.58 -6.09 -13.01
C GLY A 49 8.50 -6.50 -12.01
N LYS A 50 8.02 -7.74 -12.15
CA LYS A 50 7.06 -8.38 -11.23
C LYS A 50 7.50 -8.31 -9.77
N TRP A 51 8.78 -8.57 -9.50
CA TRP A 51 9.33 -8.56 -8.16
C TRP A 51 9.49 -7.16 -7.56
N GLY A 52 9.84 -6.16 -8.38
CA GLY A 52 10.00 -4.78 -7.89
C GLY A 52 8.66 -4.13 -7.54
N ILE A 53 7.60 -4.41 -8.29
CA ILE A 53 6.25 -3.91 -7.95
C ILE A 53 5.70 -4.56 -6.70
N LEU A 54 5.89 -5.87 -6.54
CA LEU A 54 5.56 -6.55 -5.29
C LEU A 54 6.31 -5.91 -4.11
N GLY A 55 7.62 -5.67 -4.26
CA GLY A 55 8.44 -5.02 -3.24
C GLY A 55 7.97 -3.62 -2.88
N VAL A 56 7.69 -2.77 -3.87
CA VAL A 56 7.22 -1.39 -3.65
C VAL A 56 5.87 -1.39 -2.93
N CYS A 57 4.90 -2.20 -3.37
CA CYS A 57 3.59 -2.29 -2.73
C CYS A 57 3.69 -2.76 -1.27
N VAL A 58 4.55 -3.73 -0.96
CA VAL A 58 4.75 -4.22 0.41
C VAL A 58 5.42 -3.18 1.29
N ILE A 59 6.50 -2.54 0.82
CA ILE A 59 7.24 -1.52 1.59
C ILE A 59 6.34 -0.32 1.88
N PHE A 60 5.64 0.19 0.86
CA PHE A 60 4.71 1.32 1.04
C PHE A 60 3.48 0.95 1.86
N GLY A 61 2.98 -0.28 1.70
CA GLY A 61 1.85 -0.77 2.50
C GLY A 61 2.19 -0.83 3.99
N ILE A 62 3.36 -1.38 4.34
CA ILE A 62 3.84 -1.44 5.73
C ILE A 62 4.09 -0.03 6.29
N SER A 63 4.71 0.86 5.52
CA SER A 63 5.00 2.23 5.99
C SER A 63 3.72 3.03 6.27
N GLU A 64 2.69 2.92 5.42
CA GLU A 64 1.39 3.57 5.63
C GLU A 64 0.64 2.98 6.84
N VAL A 65 0.68 1.66 7.04
CA VAL A 65 0.10 1.03 8.23
C VAL A 65 0.81 1.52 9.51
N MET A 66 2.15 1.56 9.51
CA MET A 66 2.92 2.04 10.66
C MET A 66 2.64 3.52 10.97
N ALA A 67 2.67 4.38 9.94
CA ALA A 67 2.35 5.80 10.08
C ALA A 67 0.92 6.01 10.60
N GLY A 68 -0.04 5.24 10.08
CA GLY A 68 -1.42 5.25 10.55
C GLY A 68 -1.57 4.80 12.01
N ARG A 69 -0.82 3.78 12.45
CA ARG A 69 -0.80 3.35 13.86
C ARG A 69 -0.16 4.40 14.78
N ALA A 70 0.93 5.03 14.36
CA ALA A 70 1.57 6.10 15.12
C ALA A 70 0.59 7.27 15.34
N LEU A 71 -0.14 7.69 14.30
CA LEU A 71 -1.15 8.74 14.42
C LEU A 71 -2.32 8.36 15.34
N LEU A 72 -2.72 7.09 15.40
CA LEU A 72 -3.73 6.62 16.35
C LEU A 72 -3.20 6.62 17.79
N HIS A 73 -1.92 6.27 17.97
CA HIS A 73 -1.28 6.27 19.29
C HIS A 73 -1.16 7.69 19.85
N ASP A 74 -0.70 8.65 19.04
CA ASP A 74 -0.62 10.06 19.44
C ASP A 74 -2.01 10.67 19.73
N ASN A 75 -3.02 10.34 18.92
CA ASN A 75 -4.39 10.79 19.20
C ASN A 75 -4.98 10.16 20.48
N SER A 76 -4.63 8.92 20.77
CA SER A 76 -5.10 8.23 21.99
C SER A 76 -4.41 8.80 23.24
N ALA A 77 -3.13 9.13 23.15
CA ALA A 77 -2.40 9.83 24.21
C ALA A 77 -2.95 11.25 24.44
N ALA A 78 -3.19 12.01 23.38
CA ALA A 78 -3.79 13.36 23.47
C ALA A 78 -5.22 13.35 24.02
N LYS A 79 -5.99 12.27 23.78
CA LYS A 79 -7.34 12.09 24.33
C LYS A 79 -7.31 11.81 25.84
N ASN A 80 -6.35 11.04 26.34
CA ASN A 80 -6.23 10.74 27.76
C ASN A 80 -5.82 11.98 28.59
N ILE A 81 -5.01 12.88 28.05
CA ILE A 81 -4.60 14.13 28.74
C ILE A 81 -5.77 15.12 28.87
N ASN A 82 -6.72 15.10 27.93
CA ASN A 82 -7.88 16.00 27.94
C ASN A 82 -9.14 15.36 28.56
N SER A 83 -9.02 14.20 29.20
CA SER A 83 -10.16 13.58 29.89
C SER A 83 -10.45 14.36 31.18
N PRO A 84 -11.69 14.88 31.38
CA PRO A 84 -12.03 15.75 32.51
C PRO A 84 -12.05 15.04 33.88
N ASP A 85 -11.74 13.74 33.94
CA ASP A 85 -11.69 12.96 35.17
C ASP A 85 -10.40 13.14 36.00
N ASP A 86 -9.36 13.79 35.46
CA ASP A 86 -8.08 14.02 36.17
C ASP A 86 -8.02 15.40 36.86
N LYS A 87 -9.20 16.01 37.10
CA LYS A 87 -9.36 17.24 37.90
C LYS A 87 -10.36 17.02 39.05
N LYS A 88 -10.12 16.01 39.88
CA LYS A 88 -10.81 15.89 41.17
C LYS A 88 -9.83 15.72 42.31
#